data_AF-A0A1Z4LMC9-F1
#
_entry.id   AF-A0A1Z4LMC9-F1
#
_cell.length_a   1.000
_cell.length_b   1.000
_cell.length_c   1.000
_cell.angle_alpha   90.00
_cell.angle_beta   90.00
_cell.angle_gamma   90.00
#
_symmetry.space_group_name_H-M   'P 1'
#
loop_
_entity.id
_entity.type
_entity.pdbx_description
1 polymer ?
#
loop_
_entity_poly.entity_id
_entity_poly.type
_entity_poly.pdbx_seq_one_letter_code
_entity_poly.pdbx_strand_id
1 'polypeptide(L)' 'MTKKNYNGDCYYGLGGRKFIGNPKQPTVTVCQLEEGEYKSSLYKGDEIVQLKLFPDLKLTAEEIFQSAYIENKVKG' A
#
# COMPACT_ATOMS: atom_id res chain seq x y z
N MET A 1 28.73 -10.38 8.29
CA MET A 1 27.60 -11.05 7.61
C MET A 1 26.30 -10.49 8.16
N THR A 2 25.69 -9.52 7.48
CA THR A 2 24.38 -8.97 7.85
C THR A 2 23.39 -9.41 6.78
N LYS A 3 22.57 -10.42 7.08
CA LYS A 3 21.46 -10.83 6.23
C LYS A 3 20.40 -9.74 6.25
N LYS A 4 20.33 -8.91 5.21
CA LYS A 4 19.15 -8.08 4.95
C LYS A 4 18.13 -8.95 4.21
N ASN A 5 17.14 -9.43 4.94
CA ASN A 5 15.97 -10.11 4.37
C ASN A 5 15.10 -9.05 3.68
N TYR A 6 15.22 -8.93 2.37
CA TYR A 6 14.21 -8.29 1.54
C TYR A 6 13.29 -9.39 1.02
N ASN A 7 12.17 -9.60 1.70
CA ASN A 7 11.06 -10.40 1.19
C ASN A 7 10.08 -9.44 0.54
N GLY A 8 9.77 -9.67 -0.74
CA GLY A 8 8.80 -8.89 -1.50
C GLY A 8 9.38 -8.36 -2.78
N ASP A 9 9.74 -9.27 -3.69
CA ASP A 9 9.91 -8.94 -5.09
C ASP A 9 8.70 -8.12 -5.53
N CYS A 10 8.94 -6.88 -5.97
CA CYS A 10 7.95 -6.09 -6.68
C CYS A 10 7.68 -6.83 -7.99
N TYR A 11 6.70 -7.74 -7.94
CA TYR A 11 6.35 -8.70 -8.97
C TYR A 11 6.33 -8.04 -10.36
N TYR A 12 7.36 -8.36 -11.14
CA TYR A 12 7.43 -8.32 -12.61
C TYR A 12 6.98 -7.02 -13.33
N GLY A 13 7.46 -5.86 -12.87
CA GLY A 13 7.49 -4.64 -13.68
C GLY A 13 8.85 -4.45 -14.36
N LEU A 14 9.02 -4.87 -15.62
CA LEU A 14 10.18 -4.53 -16.47
C LEU A 14 10.13 -3.05 -16.89
N GLY A 15 10.11 -2.14 -15.91
CA GLY A 15 10.07 -0.70 -16.11
C GLY A 15 11.22 -0.01 -15.37
N GLY A 16 12.23 0.42 -16.14
CA GLY A 16 13.19 1.49 -15.79
C GLY A 16 13.77 1.51 -14.38
N ARG A 17 15.01 1.04 -14.24
CA ARG A 17 15.92 1.16 -13.07
C ARG A 17 16.28 2.61 -12.67
N LYS A 18 15.42 3.61 -12.87
CA LYS A 18 15.69 5.02 -12.56
C LYS A 18 15.02 5.56 -11.30
N PHE A 19 14.14 4.80 -10.63
CA PHE A 19 13.49 5.21 -9.38
C PHE A 19 13.51 4.13 -8.29
N ILE A 20 14.59 3.35 -8.21
CA ILE A 20 14.77 2.37 -7.12
C ILE A 20 15.42 3.09 -5.93
N GLY A 21 14.62 3.96 -5.29
CA GLY A 21 14.90 4.41 -3.92
C GLY A 21 14.60 3.26 -2.95
N ASN A 22 15.57 2.94 -2.10
CA ASN A 22 15.47 2.00 -0.98
C ASN A 22 14.20 2.20 -0.13
N PRO A 23 13.69 1.10 0.45
CA PRO A 23 12.48 0.42 -0.01
C PRO A 23 11.35 1.39 -0.37
N LYS A 24 10.57 1.06 -1.40
CA LYS A 24 9.34 1.82 -1.71
C LYS A 24 8.47 1.86 -0.45
N GLN A 25 8.20 3.06 0.06
CA GLN A 25 7.31 3.21 1.21
C GLN A 25 5.95 2.60 0.86
N PRO A 26 5.43 1.67 1.68
CA PRO A 26 4.10 1.10 1.48
C PRO A 26 3.08 2.23 1.37
N THR A 27 2.35 2.25 0.25
CA THR A 27 1.41 3.32 -0.08
C THR A 27 0.08 2.70 -0.52
N VAL A 28 -1.01 3.16 0.07
CA VAL A 28 -2.38 2.81 -0.33
C VAL A 28 -2.89 3.92 -1.25
N THR A 29 -3.36 3.56 -2.43
CA THR A 29 -4.00 4.51 -3.35
C THR A 29 -5.49 4.23 -3.39
N VAL A 30 -6.31 5.21 -3.04
CA VAL A 30 -7.77 5.14 -3.17
C VAL A 30 -8.20 5.92 -4.40
N CYS A 31 -8.94 5.26 -5.29
CA CYS A 31 -9.58 5.91 -6.43
C CYS A 31 -11.07 6.08 -6.14
N GLN A 32 -11.53 7.32 -6.09
CA GLN A 32 -12.93 7.67 -5.86
C GLN A 32 -13.50 8.30 -7.11
N LEU A 33 -14.71 7.88 -7.51
CA LEU A 33 -15.45 8.54 -8.58
C LEU A 33 -16.19 9.74 -7.99
N GLU A 34 -15.79 10.95 -8.36
CA GLU A 34 -16.43 12.19 -7.96
C GLU A 34 -16.87 12.96 -9.21
N GLU A 35 -18.15 13.33 -9.29
CA GLU A 35 -18.69 14.18 -10.37
C GLU A 35 -18.37 13.66 -11.80
N GLY A 36 -18.23 12.34 -11.95
CA GLY A 36 -17.91 11.70 -13.23
C GLY A 36 -16.41 11.56 -13.51
N GLU A 37 -15.54 12.02 -12.61
CA GLU A 37 -14.08 11.89 -12.72
C GLU A 37 -13.50 11.01 -11.61
N TYR A 38 -12.51 10.18 -11.96
CA TYR A 38 -11.78 9.39 -10.98
C TYR A 38 -10.69 10.26 -10.33
N LYS A 39 -10.84 10.55 -9.04
CA LYS A 39 -9.81 11.19 -8.23
C LYS A 39 -9.02 10.13 -7.45
N SER A 40 -7.70 10.21 -7.51
CA SER A 40 -6.81 9.34 -6.75
C SER A 40 -6.22 10.07 -5.54
N SER A 41 -6.29 9.46 -4.37
CA SER A 41 -5.65 9.92 -3.13
C SER A 41 -4.67 8.87 -2.63
N LEU A 42 -3.50 9.30 -2.18
CA LEU A 42 -2.44 8.42 -1.69
C LEU A 42 -2.32 8.57 -0.18
N TYR A 43 -2.24 7.43 0.51
CA TYR A 43 -2.13 7.32 1.96
C TYR A 43 -0.93 6.45 2.34
N LYS A 44 -0.19 6.82 3.38
CA LYS A 44 1.05 6.17 3.83
C LYS A 44 1.13 6.12 5.36
N GLY A 45 1.74 5.06 5.89
CA GLY A 45 1.95 4.89 7.32
C GLY A 45 0.66 5.06 8.12
N ASP A 46 0.66 6.01 9.05
CA ASP A 46 -0.46 6.26 9.97
C ASP A 46 -1.55 7.17 9.40
N GLU A 47 -1.48 7.54 8.12
CA GLU A 47 -2.53 8.33 7.46
C GLU A 47 -3.85 7.54 7.44
N ILE A 48 -4.92 8.14 7.97
CA ILE A 48 -6.26 7.56 7.95
C ILE A 48 -6.79 7.62 6.52
N VAL A 49 -7.07 6.45 5.97
CA VAL A 49 -7.68 6.30 4.66
C VAL A 49 -9.12 6.77 4.74
N GLN A 50 -9.42 7.87 4.05
CA GLN A 50 -10.77 8.43 4.01
C GLN A 50 -11.53 7.85 2.82
N LEU A 51 -12.63 7.15 3.10
CA LEU A 51 -13.51 6.60 2.08
C LEU A 51 -14.86 7.31 2.11
N LYS A 52 -15.20 7.99 1.02
CA LYS A 52 -16.47 8.71 0.90
C LYS A 52 -17.70 7.79 1.02
N LEU A 53 -17.57 6.55 0.58
CA LEU A 53 -18.63 5.53 0.66
C LEU A 53 -18.76 4.92 2.07
N PHE A 54 -17.72 5.03 2.89
CA PHE A 54 -17.66 4.41 4.23
C PHE A 54 -17.00 5.40 5.21
N PRO A 55 -17.71 6.50 5.56
CA PRO A 55 -17.12 7.56 6.40
C PRO A 55 -16.76 7.08 7.81
N ASP A 56 -17.41 6.02 8.28
CA ASP A 56 -17.16 5.42 9.59
C ASP A 56 -15.97 4.45 9.59
N LEU A 57 -15.49 4.04 8.41
CA LEU A 57 -14.34 3.15 8.29
C LEU A 57 -13.05 3.97 8.39
N LYS A 58 -12.49 4.00 9.61
CA LYS A 58 -11.21 4.65 9.90
C LYS A 58 -10.14 3.58 9.99
N LEU A 59 -9.39 3.41 8.90
CA LEU A 59 -8.24 2.50 8.84
C LEU A 59 -7.00 3.31 8.47
N THR A 60 -5.86 3.01 9.07
CA THR A 60 -4.58 3.55 8.61
C THR A 60 -4.03 2.71 7.46
N ALA A 61 -3.17 3.31 6.64
CA ALA A 61 -2.47 2.55 5.61
C ALA A 61 -1.64 1.41 6.23
N GLU A 62 -1.03 1.64 7.39
CA GLU A 62 -0.27 0.64 8.15
C GLU A 62 -1.14 -0.55 8.60
N GLU A 63 -2.33 -0.32 9.14
CA GLU A 63 -3.27 -1.40 9.52
C GLU A 63 -3.64 -2.29 8.32
N ILE A 64 -3.82 -1.69 7.15
CA ILE A 64 -4.11 -2.41 5.89
C ILE A 64 -2.91 -3.29 5.48
N PHE A 65 -1.68 -2.80 5.64
CA PHE A 65 -0.49 -3.60 5.36
C PHE A 65 -0.29 -4.73 6.38
N GLN A 66 -0.58 -4.48 7.66
CA GLN A 66 -0.49 -5.50 8.70
C GLN A 66 -1.49 -6.63 8.49
N SER A 67 -2.74 -6.33 8.08
CA SER A 67 -3.72 -7.38 7.77
C SER A 67 -3.30 -8.24 6.57
N ALA A 68 -2.73 -7.62 5.53
CA ALA A 68 -2.22 -8.34 4.36
C ALA A 68 -1.03 -9.27 4.70
N TYR A 69 -0.21 -8.91 5.69
CA TYR A 69 0.92 -9.73 6.12
C TYR A 69 0.48 -10.97 6.93
N ILE A 70 -0.58 -10.84 7.74
CA ILE A 70 -1.09 -11.93 8.59
C ILE A 70 -1.65 -13.09 7.75
N GLU A 71 -2.38 -12.82 6.66
CA GLU A 71 -2.91 -13.88 5.78
C GLU A 71 -1.81 -14.75 5.15
N ASN A 72 -0.64 -14.17 4.88
CA ASN A 72 0.48 -14.89 4.28
C ASN A 72 1.18 -15.84 5.26
N LYS A 73 0.97 -15.70 6.58
CA LYS A 73 1.51 -16.64 7.59
C LYS A 73 0.58 -17.81 7.89
N VAL A 74 -0.72 -17.68 7.64
CA VAL A 74 -1.71 -18.73 7.94
C VAL A 74 -1.79 -19.78 6.83
N LYS A 75 -1.29 -19.46 5.63
CA LYS A 75 -1.20 -20.39 4.48
C LYS A 75 0.19 -21.04 4.30
N GLY A 76 1.08 -20.91 5.28
CA GLY A 76 2.42 -21.52 5.28
C GLY A 76 2.49 -22.77 6.14
#